data_AF-A0A2E4FLC7-F1
#
_entry.id   AF-A0A2E4FLC7-F1
#
_cell.length_a   1.000
_cell.length_b   1.000
_cell.length_c   1.000
_cell.angle_alpha   90.00
_cell.angle_beta   90.00
_cell.angle_gamma   90.00
#
_symmetry.space_group_name_H-M   'P 1'
#
loop_
_entity.id
_entity.type
_entity.pdbx_description
1 polymer ?
#
loop_
_entity_poly.entity_id
_entity_poly.type
_entity_poly.pdbx_seq_one_letter_code
_entity_poly.pdbx_strand_id
1 'polypeptide(L)'
;MRNMPITARILIPVLAILVPAGGLPTLTAQMMPVVMTVGCVEMDGRDGVLLTRAIEPTAIDERVPDQPPPDAPLGAEILKLVGTLEEFGVATHEGHKVWVKGLLNPAAPHPLLNLTSITHLSPSCD
;
A
#
# COMPACT_ATOMS: atom_id res chain seq x y z
N MET A 1 57.95 24.87 63.01
CA MET A 1 57.17 26.10 62.82
C MET A 1 55.88 25.74 62.12
N ARG A 2 54.80 26.40 62.52
CA ARG A 2 53.36 26.14 62.28
C ARG A 2 53.01 25.68 60.86
N ASN A 3 52.41 24.49 60.74
CA ASN A 3 51.69 24.02 59.56
C ASN A 3 50.37 24.80 59.42
N MET A 4 50.11 25.35 58.23
CA MET A 4 48.90 26.11 57.90
C MET A 4 48.04 25.24 56.95
N PRO A 5 46.77 24.93 57.28
CA PRO A 5 45.93 24.13 56.41
C PRO A 5 45.27 25.02 55.34
N ILE A 6 45.59 24.77 54.06
CA ILE A 6 44.89 25.40 52.93
C ILE A 6 43.62 24.59 52.66
N THR A 7 42.49 25.21 52.96
CA THR A 7 41.14 24.71 52.73
C THR A 7 40.82 24.76 51.23
N ALA A 8 40.98 23.63 50.53
CA ALA A 8 40.57 23.50 49.14
C ALA A 8 39.04 23.29 49.07
N ARG A 9 38.30 24.31 48.66
CA ARG A 9 36.88 24.23 48.34
C ARG A 9 36.72 23.41 47.05
N ILE A 10 36.22 22.19 47.17
CA ILE A 10 35.85 21.33 46.04
C ILE A 10 34.58 21.90 45.42
N LEU A 11 34.71 22.51 44.23
CA LEU A 11 33.58 22.81 43.36
C LEU A 11 33.12 21.50 42.72
N ILE A 12 31.96 20.99 43.11
CA ILE A 12 31.29 19.87 42.44
C ILE A 12 30.55 20.45 41.23
N PRO A 13 30.89 20.08 39.98
CA PRO A 13 30.07 20.46 38.84
C PRO A 13 28.80 19.61 38.86
N VAL A 14 27.65 20.27 38.98
CA VAL A 14 26.34 19.64 38.80
C VAL A 14 26.22 19.26 37.32
N LEU A 15 26.41 17.98 37.02
CA LEU A 15 26.21 17.42 35.69
C LEU A 15 24.70 17.33 35.43
N ALA A 16 24.15 18.31 34.72
CA ALA A 16 22.77 18.29 34.26
C ALA A 16 22.61 17.22 33.16
N ILE A 17 22.02 16.08 33.53
CA ILE A 17 21.66 15.03 32.58
C ILE A 17 20.42 15.52 31.81
N LEU A 18 20.62 16.04 30.60
CA LEU A 18 19.54 16.21 29.63
C LEU A 18 19.06 14.82 29.20
N VAL A 19 17.89 14.41 29.68
CA VAL A 19 17.16 13.28 29.12
C VAL A 19 16.52 13.79 27.82
N PRO A 20 16.92 13.32 26.62
CA PRO A 20 16.15 13.59 25.43
C PRO A 20 14.79 12.92 25.63
N ALA A 21 13.73 13.71 25.68
CA ALA A 21 12.37 13.22 25.58
C ALA A 21 12.24 12.53 24.22
N GLY A 22 12.44 11.21 24.20
CA GLY A 22 12.22 10.39 23.02
C GLY A 22 10.78 10.56 22.59
N GLY A 23 10.57 11.23 21.46
CA GLY A 23 9.27 11.25 20.79
C GLY A 23 8.87 9.81 20.49
N LEU A 24 7.75 9.37 21.06
CA LEU A 24 7.14 8.11 20.63
C LEU A 24 6.87 8.21 19.13
N PRO A 25 7.21 7.18 18.32
CA PRO A 25 6.77 7.15 16.94
C PRO A 25 5.25 7.17 16.94
N THR A 26 4.66 8.24 16.43
CA THR A 26 3.23 8.27 16.12
C THR A 26 2.98 7.25 15.02
N LEU A 27 2.46 6.08 15.38
CA LEU A 27 1.84 5.17 14.41
C LEU A 27 0.62 5.90 13.84
N THR A 28 0.82 6.57 12.71
CA THR A 28 -0.30 7.02 11.89
C THR A 28 -0.90 5.78 11.25
N ALA A 29 -2.14 5.44 11.60
CA ALA A 29 -2.91 4.46 10.85
C ALA A 29 -3.07 5.02 9.43
N GLN A 30 -2.31 4.50 8.48
CA GLN A 30 -2.40 4.90 7.08
C GLN A 30 -3.71 4.33 6.52
N MET A 31 -4.68 5.19 6.22
CA MET A 31 -5.89 4.78 5.52
C MET A 31 -5.50 4.29 4.12
N MET A 32 -5.77 3.01 3.82
CA MET A 32 -5.57 2.48 2.48
C MET A 32 -6.66 3.03 1.56
N PRO A 33 -6.32 3.69 0.44
CA PRO A 33 -7.32 4.21 -0.47
C PRO A 33 -8.06 3.06 -1.16
N VAL A 34 -9.38 3.20 -1.28
CA VAL A 34 -10.17 2.39 -2.20
C VAL A 34 -9.97 2.96 -3.59
N VAL A 35 -9.57 2.11 -4.54
CA VAL A 35 -9.30 2.51 -5.92
C VAL A 35 -10.13 1.69 -6.90
N MET A 36 -10.27 2.21 -8.12
CA MET A 36 -10.68 1.42 -9.28
C MET A 36 -9.64 1.49 -10.37
N THR A 37 -9.54 0.40 -11.14
CA THR A 37 -8.69 0.34 -12.33
C THR A 37 -9.25 -0.67 -13.34
N VAL A 38 -8.84 -0.53 -14.59
CA VAL A 38 -9.09 -1.47 -15.67
C VAL A 38 -7.77 -2.16 -16.00
N GLY A 39 -7.80 -3.47 -16.18
CA GLY A 39 -6.62 -4.24 -16.57
C GLY A 39 -6.95 -5.66 -17.00
N CYS A 40 -5.92 -6.48 -17.14
CA CYS A 40 -5.99 -7.84 -17.65
C CYS A 40 -5.63 -8.83 -16.58
N VAL A 41 -6.46 -9.85 -16.40
CA VAL A 41 -6.19 -10.89 -15.41
C VAL A 41 -5.22 -11.91 -16.00
N GLU A 42 -4.10 -12.11 -15.32
CA GLU A 42 -3.11 -13.14 -15.65
C GLU A 42 -2.78 -13.96 -14.40
N MET A 43 -2.62 -15.28 -14.57
CA MET A 43 -2.13 -16.15 -13.50
C MET A 43 -0.60 -16.09 -13.45
N ASP A 44 -0.01 -15.97 -12.25
CA ASP A 44 1.44 -15.87 -12.08
C ASP A 44 2.17 -17.24 -12.13
N GLY A 45 1.42 -18.32 -12.32
CA GLY A 45 1.92 -19.70 -12.35
C GLY A 45 2.26 -20.30 -10.98
N ARG A 46 1.98 -19.59 -9.88
CA ARG A 46 2.19 -19.99 -8.48
C ARG A 46 0.96 -19.69 -7.62
N ASP A 47 -0.22 -19.93 -8.17
CA ASP A 47 -1.54 -19.65 -7.58
C ASP A 47 -1.80 -18.16 -7.26
N GLY A 48 -0.92 -17.25 -7.68
CA GLY A 48 -1.15 -15.81 -7.58
C GLY A 48 -1.82 -15.26 -8.83
N VAL A 49 -2.51 -14.14 -8.64
CA VAL A 49 -3.20 -13.44 -9.72
C VAL A 49 -2.60 -12.05 -9.89
N LEU A 50 -2.31 -11.69 -11.13
CA LEU A 50 -1.88 -10.36 -11.52
C LEU A 50 -2.98 -9.65 -12.30
N LEU A 51 -3.06 -8.34 -12.11
CA LEU A 51 -3.73 -7.44 -13.02
C LEU A 51 -2.66 -6.71 -13.83
N THR A 52 -2.42 -7.16 -15.05
CA THR A 52 -1.43 -6.60 -15.97
C THR A 52 -2.07 -5.55 -16.88
N ARG A 53 -1.22 -4.75 -17.53
CA ARG A 53 -1.63 -3.67 -18.45
C ARG A 53 -2.71 -2.80 -17.83
N ALA A 54 -2.62 -2.60 -16.51
CA ALA A 54 -3.62 -1.86 -15.78
C ALA A 54 -3.41 -0.36 -16.02
N ILE A 55 -4.50 0.39 -16.09
CA ILE A 55 -4.42 1.85 -15.99
C ILE A 55 -4.07 2.25 -14.56
N GLU A 56 -3.53 3.45 -14.39
CA GLU A 56 -3.20 3.98 -13.06
C GLU A 56 -4.43 3.93 -12.14
N PRO A 57 -4.34 3.27 -10.96
CA PRO A 57 -5.48 3.16 -10.06
C PRO A 57 -5.96 4.52 -9.57
N THR A 58 -7.24 4.81 -9.78
CA THR A 58 -7.84 6.07 -9.35
C THR A 58 -8.59 5.87 -8.04
N ALA A 59 -8.30 6.70 -7.05
CA ALA A 59 -9.00 6.67 -5.76
C ALA A 59 -10.47 7.04 -5.90
N ILE A 60 -11.33 6.36 -5.15
CA ILE A 60 -12.75 6.68 -5.00
C ILE A 60 -12.93 7.39 -3.67
N ASP A 61 -13.59 8.54 -3.69
CA ASP A 61 -13.95 9.31 -2.51
C ASP A 61 -15.34 8.91 -1.98
N GLU A 62 -16.40 9.24 -2.72
CA GLU A 62 -17.79 9.04 -2.29
C GLU A 62 -18.66 8.46 -3.41
N ARG A 63 -18.45 8.90 -4.66
CA ARG A 63 -19.23 8.42 -5.80
C ARG A 63 -18.45 7.35 -6.56
N VAL A 64 -19.04 6.16 -6.66
CA VAL A 64 -18.54 5.13 -7.57
C VAL A 64 -18.71 5.62 -9.01
N PRO A 65 -17.64 5.67 -9.82
CA PRO A 65 -17.73 6.00 -11.23
C PRO A 65 -18.67 5.05 -11.98
N ASP A 66 -19.17 5.48 -13.14
CA ASP A 66 -19.90 4.58 -14.03
C ASP A 66 -18.94 3.52 -14.60
N GLN A 67 -19.49 2.35 -14.92
CA GLN A 67 -18.71 1.27 -15.53
C GLN A 67 -18.09 1.72 -16.86
N PRO A 68 -16.78 1.52 -17.06
CA PRO A 68 -16.13 1.83 -18.33
C PRO A 68 -16.64 0.89 -19.45
N PRO A 69 -16.63 1.35 -20.70
CA PRO A 69 -17.03 0.52 -21.82
C PRO A 69 -16.01 -0.62 -22.09
N PRO A 70 -16.39 -1.69 -22.82
CA PRO A 70 -15.50 -2.82 -23.12
C PRO A 70 -14.18 -2.44 -23.84
N ASP A 71 -14.21 -1.37 -24.63
CA ASP A 71 -13.08 -0.82 -25.39
C ASP A 71 -12.25 0.19 -24.59
N ALA A 72 -12.49 0.32 -23.28
CA ALA A 72 -11.67 1.16 -22.40
C ALA A 72 -10.17 0.82 -22.54
N PRO A 73 -9.31 1.86 -22.52
CA PRO A 73 -7.89 1.69 -22.75
C PRO A 73 -7.25 0.87 -21.62
N LEU A 74 -6.19 0.16 -21.99
CA LEU A 74 -5.26 -0.48 -21.06
C LEU A 74 -4.08 0.45 -20.80
N GLY A 75 -3.39 0.22 -19.68
CA GLY A 75 -2.21 0.97 -19.26
C GLY A 75 -0.95 0.10 -19.20
N ALA A 76 -0.03 0.46 -18.30
CA ALA A 76 1.27 -0.17 -18.14
C ALA A 76 1.51 -0.75 -16.73
N GLU A 77 0.55 -0.56 -15.82
CA GLU A 77 0.71 -0.99 -14.43
C GLU A 77 0.56 -2.50 -14.29
N ILE A 78 1.24 -3.05 -13.29
CA ILE A 78 1.10 -4.44 -12.84
C ILE A 78 0.79 -4.42 -11.36
N LEU A 79 -0.38 -4.91 -10.99
CA LEU A 79 -0.80 -5.08 -9.60
C LEU A 79 -0.94 -6.55 -9.27
N LYS A 80 -0.59 -6.93 -8.04
CA LYS A 80 -0.93 -8.26 -7.53
C LYS A 80 -2.29 -8.23 -6.88
N LEU A 81 -3.22 -9.05 -7.36
CA LEU A 81 -4.52 -9.21 -6.74
C LEU A 81 -4.39 -10.14 -5.53
N VAL A 82 -4.98 -9.72 -4.41
CA VAL A 82 -5.09 -10.52 -3.18
C VAL A 82 -6.54 -10.52 -2.71
N GLY A 83 -6.93 -11.50 -1.89
CA GLY A 83 -8.35 -11.70 -1.56
C GLY A 83 -9.14 -12.33 -2.71
N THR A 84 -8.47 -13.08 -3.59
CA THR A 84 -9.05 -13.77 -4.76
C THR A 84 -9.72 -15.08 -4.37
N LEU A 85 -10.62 -15.01 -3.38
CA LEU A 85 -11.39 -16.16 -2.93
C LEU A 85 -12.35 -16.63 -4.03
N GLU A 86 -12.84 -17.87 -3.91
CA GLU A 86 -13.69 -18.51 -4.93
C GLU A 86 -14.96 -17.69 -5.21
N GLU A 87 -15.52 -16.99 -4.22
CA GLU A 87 -16.71 -16.14 -4.37
C GLU A 87 -16.53 -14.99 -5.36
N PHE A 88 -15.29 -14.55 -5.61
CA PHE A 88 -15.01 -13.52 -6.60
C PHE A 88 -14.74 -14.12 -7.99
N GLY A 89 -14.62 -15.44 -8.10
CA GLY A 89 -14.46 -16.15 -9.38
C GLY A 89 -13.26 -15.69 -10.20
N VAL A 90 -12.21 -15.13 -9.59
CA VAL A 90 -11.14 -14.39 -10.29
C VAL A 90 -10.45 -15.24 -11.37
N ALA A 91 -10.25 -16.53 -11.11
CA ALA A 91 -9.66 -17.46 -12.08
C ALA A 91 -10.48 -17.58 -13.38
N THR A 92 -11.80 -17.37 -13.33
CA THR A 92 -12.67 -17.39 -14.53
C THR A 92 -12.48 -16.18 -15.44
N HIS A 93 -11.72 -15.18 -14.97
CA HIS A 93 -11.37 -14.00 -15.72
C HIS A 93 -9.98 -14.06 -16.37
N GLU A 94 -9.24 -15.17 -16.25
CA GLU A 94 -7.92 -15.31 -16.90
C GLU A 94 -7.99 -14.97 -18.40
N GLY A 95 -7.11 -14.06 -18.84
CA GLY A 95 -7.07 -13.56 -20.22
C GLY A 95 -8.13 -12.49 -20.55
N HIS A 96 -9.08 -12.21 -19.65
CA HIS A 96 -10.13 -11.22 -19.85
C HIS A 96 -9.71 -9.83 -19.35
N LYS A 97 -10.28 -8.80 -20.02
CA LYS A 97 -10.23 -7.43 -19.55
C LYS A 97 -11.30 -7.23 -18.48
N VAL A 98 -10.91 -6.65 -17.36
CA VAL A 98 -11.79 -6.45 -16.20
C VAL A 98 -11.69 -5.04 -15.65
N TRP A 99 -12.77 -4.60 -15.01
CA TRP A 99 -12.81 -3.43 -14.14
C TRP A 99 -12.82 -3.91 -12.70
N VAL A 100 -11.82 -3.51 -11.92
CA VAL A 100 -11.66 -3.96 -10.54
C VAL A 100 -11.76 -2.80 -9.57
N LYS A 101 -12.24 -3.12 -8.37
CA LYS A 101 -12.24 -2.25 -7.19
C LYS A 101 -11.51 -2.94 -6.05
N GLY A 102 -10.67 -2.20 -5.34
CA GLY A 102 -9.99 -2.76 -4.18
C GLY A 102 -9.31 -1.74 -3.30
N LEU A 103 -8.72 -2.22 -2.21
CA LEU A 103 -7.86 -1.43 -1.32
C LEU A 103 -6.43 -1.53 -1.82
N LEU A 104 -5.84 -0.40 -2.18
CA LEU A 104 -4.47 -0.35 -2.69
C LEU A 104 -3.47 -0.31 -1.54
N ASN A 105 -2.55 -1.26 -1.52
CA ASN A 105 -1.40 -1.31 -0.63
C ASN A 105 -0.11 -1.20 -1.49
N PRO A 106 0.68 -0.13 -1.36
CA PRO A 106 1.85 0.12 -2.20
C PRO A 106 3.08 -0.76 -1.87
N ALA A 107 2.88 -1.96 -1.31
CA ALA A 107 3.95 -2.88 -0.97
C ALA A 107 4.75 -3.36 -2.19
N ALA A 108 6.02 -3.73 -1.98
CA ALA A 108 6.94 -4.22 -3.02
C ALA A 108 6.83 -5.76 -3.21
N PRO A 109 7.16 -6.32 -4.39
CA PRO A 109 7.70 -5.66 -5.59
C PRO A 109 6.64 -5.03 -6.51
N HIS A 110 5.37 -5.43 -6.39
CA HIS A 110 4.23 -4.85 -7.08
C HIS A 110 3.18 -4.41 -6.06
N PRO A 111 2.50 -3.26 -6.27
CA PRO A 111 1.38 -2.87 -5.43
C PRO A 111 0.37 -4.00 -5.30
N LEU A 112 -0.09 -4.25 -4.08
CA LEU A 112 -1.13 -5.22 -3.79
C LEU A 112 -2.48 -4.53 -3.88
N LEU A 113 -3.42 -5.13 -4.59
CA LEU A 113 -4.81 -4.70 -4.62
C LEU A 113 -5.66 -5.76 -3.92
N ASN A 114 -6.14 -5.45 -2.71
CA ASN A 114 -7.06 -6.32 -2.01
C ASN A 114 -8.45 -6.19 -2.65
N LEU A 115 -8.85 -7.22 -3.39
CA LEU A 115 -10.01 -7.18 -4.27
C LEU A 115 -11.31 -7.10 -3.46
N THR A 116 -12.20 -6.22 -3.90
CA THR A 116 -13.56 -6.09 -3.32
C THR A 116 -14.65 -6.25 -4.37
N SER A 117 -14.31 -6.05 -5.64
CA SER A 117 -15.20 -6.29 -6.78
C SER A 117 -14.38 -6.47 -8.05
N ILE A 118 -14.86 -7.33 -8.93
CA ILE A 118 -14.34 -7.56 -10.28
C ILE A 118 -15.52 -7.63 -11.23
N THR A 119 -15.42 -6.92 -12.35
CA THR A 119 -16.44 -6.90 -13.41
C THR A 119 -15.77 -7.21 -14.72
N HIS A 120 -16.29 -8.22 -15.44
CA HIS A 120 -15.85 -8.52 -16.79
C HIS A 120 -16.21 -7.39 -17.76
N LEU A 121 -15.24 -6.92 -18.54
CA LEU A 121 -15.46 -5.92 -19.59
C LEU A 121 -15.39 -6.52 -21.00
N SER A 122 -14.35 -7.31 -21.30
CA SER A 122 -14.10 -7.86 -22.63
C SER A 122 -13.43 -9.24 -22.54
N PRO A 123 -13.76 -10.18 -23.45
CA PRO A 123 -13.15 -11.51 -23.48
C PRO A 123 -11.69 -11.49 -23.91
N SER A 124 -11.18 -10.38 -24.45
CA SER A 124 -9.77 -10.21 -24.75
C SER A 124 -9.24 -8.88 -24.26
N CYS A 125 -7.93 -8.88 -24.08
CA CYS A 125 -7.14 -7.72 -23.70
C CYS A 125 -6.44 -7.05 -24.91
N ASP A 126 -6.91 -7.33 -26.12
CA ASP A 126 -6.42 -6.70 -27.34
C ASP A 126 -7.16 -5.40 -27.66
#